data_AF-X1SVS4-F1
#
_entry.id   AF-X1SVS4-F1
#
_cell.length_a   1.000
_cell.length_b   1.000
_cell.length_c   1.000
_cell.angle_alpha   90.00
_cell.angle_beta   90.00
_cell.angle_gamma   90.00
#
_symmetry.space_group_name_H-M   'P 1'
#
loop_
_entity.id
_entity.type
_entity.pdbx_description
1 polymer ?
#
loop_
_entity_poly.entity_id
_entity_poly.type
_entity_poly.pdbx_seq_one_letter_code
_entity_poly.pdbx_strand_id
1 'polypeptide(L)'
;MILTVPITGKLISYDPETKIGVGSDDSPVKPLDFNKLLPEGCDFKWEAVVYDYEEGMVIVEITFAKKVTVTEWDKTKDPPEPLAWRKESDTEFYKRQASTEKIIRDTFEDKTADEFYEITKEPRLEMP
;
A
#
# COMPACT_ATOMS: atom_id res chain seq x y z
N MET A 1 -10.05 -4.90 2.38
CA MET A 1 -9.67 -5.92 1.37
C MET A 1 -8.31 -6.47 1.76
N ILE A 2 -8.07 -7.77 1.64
CA ILE A 2 -6.78 -8.38 2.01
C ILE A 2 -6.07 -8.85 0.73
N LEU A 3 -4.75 -8.63 0.66
CA LEU A 3 -3.90 -9.03 -0.45
C LEU A 3 -2.58 -9.61 0.06
N THR A 4 -1.96 -10.44 -0.78
CA THR A 4 -0.56 -10.84 -0.63
C THR A 4 0.27 -10.08 -1.65
N VAL A 5 1.36 -9.44 -1.20
CA VAL A 5 2.22 -8.60 -2.03
C VAL A 5 3.67 -9.04 -1.80
N PRO A 6 4.54 -9.06 -2.83
CA PRO A 6 5.96 -9.32 -2.61
C PRO A 6 6.61 -8.24 -1.75
N ILE A 7 7.67 -8.61 -1.03
CA ILE A 7 8.47 -7.69 -0.23
C ILE A 7 9.83 -7.40 -0.85
N THR A 8 10.32 -6.22 -0.57
CA THR A 8 11.68 -5.77 -0.90
C THR A 8 12.38 -5.34 0.39
N GLY A 9 13.70 -5.14 0.32
CA GLY A 9 14.53 -4.73 1.44
C GLY A 9 15.56 -5.79 1.81
N LYS A 10 16.14 -5.65 3.00
CA LYS A 10 17.17 -6.54 3.50
C LYS A 10 16.93 -6.91 4.94
N LEU A 11 17.10 -8.19 5.26
CA LEU A 11 17.22 -8.68 6.62
C LEU A 11 18.69 -8.72 7.04
N ILE A 12 18.99 -8.25 8.24
CA ILE A 12 20.32 -8.37 8.87
C ILE A 12 20.43 -9.63 9.73
N SER A 13 19.29 -10.15 10.20
CA SER A 13 19.19 -11.43 10.88
C SER A 13 17.79 -12.03 10.66
N TYR A 14 17.73 -13.36 10.71
CA TYR A 14 16.50 -14.13 10.61
C TYR A 14 16.61 -15.38 11.48
N ASP A 15 15.60 -15.61 12.32
CA ASP A 15 15.47 -16.83 13.11
C ASP A 15 14.44 -17.77 12.46
N PRO A 16 14.85 -18.92 11.91
CA PRO A 16 13.95 -19.85 11.22
C PRO A 16 13.00 -20.61 12.16
N GLU A 17 13.29 -20.70 13.46
CA GLU A 17 12.40 -21.36 14.43
C GLU A 17 11.23 -20.45 14.79
N THR A 18 11.50 -19.17 15.05
CA THR A 18 10.46 -18.20 15.43
C THR A 18 9.87 -17.42 14.25
N LYS A 19 10.49 -17.52 13.07
CA LYS A 19 10.15 -16.75 11.85
C LYS A 19 10.28 -15.23 12.02
N ILE A 20 11.07 -14.79 13.01
CA ILE A 20 11.30 -13.37 13.29
C ILE A 20 12.54 -12.92 12.52
N GLY A 21 12.41 -11.83 11.77
CA GLY A 21 13.50 -11.17 11.06
C GLY A 21 13.74 -9.76 11.60
N VAL A 22 14.99 -9.30 11.54
CA VAL A 22 15.35 -7.90 11.80
C VAL A 22 15.75 -7.25 10.48
N GLY A 23 15.03 -6.20 10.09
CA GLY A 23 15.30 -5.43 8.88
C GLY A 23 16.54 -4.54 9.02
N SER A 24 17.16 -4.22 7.89
CA SER A 24 18.23 -3.22 7.79
C SER A 24 17.64 -1.81 7.80
N ASP A 25 18.26 -0.87 8.53
CA ASP A 25 17.88 0.54 8.49
C ASP A 25 18.17 1.19 7.11
N ASP A 26 19.22 0.74 6.42
CA ASP A 26 19.62 1.26 5.10
C ASP A 26 18.72 0.72 3.98
N SER A 27 18.10 -0.44 4.19
CA SER A 27 17.21 -1.10 3.22
C SER A 27 16.07 -1.79 3.97
N PRO A 28 15.08 -1.02 4.46
CA PRO A 28 14.02 -1.54 5.32
C PRO A 28 13.11 -2.50 4.55
N VAL A 29 12.70 -3.57 5.23
CA VAL A 29 11.75 -4.53 4.67
C VAL A 29 10.37 -3.91 4.59
N LYS A 30 9.76 -3.96 3.40
CA LYS A 30 8.45 -3.38 3.11
C LYS A 30 7.80 -4.09 1.91
N PRO A 31 6.46 -4.00 1.74
CA PRO A 31 5.83 -4.40 0.49
C PRO A 31 6.37 -3.57 -0.69
N LEU A 32 6.30 -4.14 -1.90
CA LEU A 32 6.55 -3.40 -3.13
C LEU A 32 5.68 -2.12 -3.23
N ASP A 33 6.21 -1.09 -3.89
CA ASP A 33 5.56 0.21 -3.98
C ASP A 33 4.28 0.16 -4.82
N PHE A 34 3.14 0.27 -4.14
CA PHE A 34 1.82 0.32 -4.77
C PHE A 34 1.68 1.39 -5.85
N ASN A 35 2.39 2.52 -5.75
CA ASN A 35 2.32 3.58 -6.78
C ASN A 35 2.98 3.17 -8.09
N LYS A 36 3.89 2.17 -8.06
CA LYS A 36 4.48 1.58 -9.25
C LYS A 36 3.64 0.45 -9.83
N LEU A 37 2.83 -0.18 -8.99
CA LEU A 37 1.98 -1.32 -9.37
C LEU A 37 0.61 -0.87 -9.90
N LEU A 38 0.06 0.18 -9.30
CA LEU A 38 -1.30 0.65 -9.59
C LEU A 38 -1.28 1.94 -10.42
N PRO A 39 -2.31 2.15 -11.26
CA PRO A 39 -2.45 3.39 -12.00
C PRO A 39 -2.68 4.58 -11.06
N GLU A 40 -2.38 5.79 -11.55
CA GLU A 40 -2.65 7.02 -10.81
C GLU A 40 -4.13 7.18 -10.45
N GLY A 41 -4.40 7.73 -9.26
CA GLY A 41 -5.77 8.01 -8.78
C GLY A 41 -6.42 6.90 -7.96
N CYS A 42 -5.71 5.81 -7.67
CA CYS A 42 -6.15 4.81 -6.69
C CYS A 42 -5.90 5.28 -5.25
N ASP A 43 -6.92 5.86 -4.61
CA ASP A 43 -6.82 6.36 -3.22
C ASP A 43 -7.34 5.35 -2.19
N PHE A 44 -6.41 4.75 -1.44
CA PHE A 44 -6.67 3.88 -0.30
C PHE A 44 -5.54 3.97 0.72
N LYS A 45 -5.79 3.44 1.92
CA LYS A 45 -4.76 3.19 2.93
C LYS A 45 -4.48 1.70 2.97
N TRP A 46 -3.27 1.33 3.33
CA TRP A 46 -2.93 -0.06 3.57
C TRP A 46 -2.05 -0.20 4.82
N GLU A 47 -2.16 -1.34 5.49
CA GLU A 47 -1.32 -1.73 6.62
C GLU A 47 -0.76 -3.13 6.40
N ALA A 48 0.53 -3.34 6.67
CA ALA A 48 1.14 -4.67 6.64
C ALA A 48 0.76 -5.42 7.92
N VAL A 49 0.24 -6.64 7.74
CA VAL A 49 -0.29 -7.46 8.84
C VAL A 49 0.71 -8.53 9.25
N VAL A 50 1.20 -9.30 8.27
CA VAL A 50 2.10 -10.45 8.49
C VAL A 50 3.11 -10.53 7.37
N TYR A 51 4.39 -10.65 7.72
CA TYR A 51 5.48 -10.88 6.79
C TYR A 51 5.83 -12.38 6.74
N ASP A 52 5.94 -12.92 5.53
CA ASP A 52 6.53 -14.22 5.25
C ASP A 52 7.86 -13.99 4.53
N TYR A 53 8.95 -14.03 5.29
CA TYR A 53 10.29 -13.78 4.76
C TYR A 53 10.79 -14.93 3.87
N GLU A 54 10.30 -16.16 4.05
CA GLU A 54 10.76 -17.33 3.29
C GLU A 54 10.16 -17.34 1.89
N GLU A 55 8.88 -16.97 1.78
CA GLU A 55 8.23 -16.79 0.48
C GLU A 55 8.48 -15.40 -0.13
N GLY A 56 9.06 -14.47 0.63
CA GLY A 56 9.29 -13.10 0.18
C GLY A 56 7.98 -12.34 -0.03
N MET A 57 7.00 -12.55 0.85
CA MET A 57 5.64 -12.03 0.74
C MET A 57 5.19 -11.31 2.02
N VAL A 58 4.16 -10.47 1.90
CA VAL A 58 3.49 -9.82 3.02
C VAL A 58 1.99 -9.78 2.77
N ILE A 59 1.23 -10.07 3.81
CA ILE A 59 -0.21 -9.85 3.84
C ILE A 59 -0.46 -8.39 4.20
N VAL A 60 -1.21 -7.69 3.35
CA VAL A 60 -1.61 -6.30 3.56
C VAL A 60 -3.13 -6.17 3.63
N GLU A 61 -3.60 -5.32 4.53
CA GLU A 61 -5.00 -4.94 4.64
C GLU A 61 -5.22 -3.55 4.04
N ILE A 62 -6.05 -3.49 2.99
CA ILE A 62 -6.47 -2.26 2.31
C ILE A 62 -7.77 -1.74 2.92
N THR A 63 -7.74 -0.47 3.32
CA THR A 63 -8.86 0.27 3.90
C THR A 63 -9.22 1.49 3.03
N PHE A 64 -10.51 1.62 2.73
CA PHE A 64 -11.06 2.79 2.04
C PHE A 64 -11.74 3.72 3.02
N ALA A 65 -11.48 5.02 2.90
CA ALA A 65 -12.15 6.06 3.68
C ALA A 65 -12.88 7.04 2.76
N LYS A 66 -13.99 7.60 3.27
CA LYS A 66 -14.69 8.70 2.59
C LYS A 66 -13.79 9.91 2.48
N LYS A 67 -13.71 10.48 1.28
CA LYS A 67 -12.95 11.71 1.05
C LYS A 67 -13.65 12.91 1.68
N VAL A 68 -12.84 13.83 2.23
CA VAL A 68 -13.28 15.17 2.62
C VAL A 68 -12.61 16.14 1.66
N THR A 69 -13.41 16.87 0.90
CA THR A 69 -12.92 17.89 -0.04
C THR A 69 -13.18 19.25 0.57
N VAL A 70 -12.12 20.01 0.84
CA VAL A 70 -12.24 21.42 1.24
C VAL A 70 -12.62 22.21 -0.01
N THR A 71 -13.76 22.88 0.04
CA THR A 71 -14.28 23.70 -1.06
C THR A 71 -13.86 25.15 -0.93
N GLU A 72 -13.51 25.60 0.29
CA GLU A 72 -13.10 26.97 0.56
C GLU A 72 -12.10 27.03 1.73
N TRP A 73 -11.10 27.91 1.61
CA TRP A 73 -10.04 28.12 2.59
C TRP A 73 -10.02 29.56 3.09
N ASP A 74 -9.92 29.75 4.41
CA ASP A 74 -9.60 31.02 5.04
C ASP A 74 -8.10 31.29 4.92
N LYS A 75 -7.73 32.11 3.93
CA LYS A 75 -6.34 32.51 3.71
C LYS A 75 -5.89 33.67 4.60
N THR A 76 -6.77 34.21 5.45
CA THR A 76 -6.40 35.27 6.40
C THR A 76 -5.66 34.72 7.62
N LYS A 77 -5.71 33.40 7.84
CA LYS A 77 -4.98 32.67 8.88
C LYS A 77 -3.71 32.04 8.33
N ASP A 78 -2.72 31.88 9.21
CA ASP A 78 -1.46 31.20 8.91
C ASP A 78 -1.20 30.08 9.95
N PRO A 79 -1.32 28.79 9.59
CA PRO A 79 -1.65 28.30 8.24
C PRO A 79 -3.14 28.53 7.85
N PRO A 80 -3.46 28.57 6.55
CA PRO A 80 -4.85 28.66 6.09
C PRO A 80 -5.74 27.56 6.66
N GLU A 81 -6.95 27.91 7.08
CA GLU A 81 -7.91 26.95 7.66
C GLU A 81 -9.08 26.66 6.71
N PRO A 82 -9.67 25.45 6.73
CA PRO A 82 -10.82 25.13 5.87
C PRO A 82 -12.11 25.83 6.36
N LEU A 83 -12.74 26.65 5.52
CA LEU A 83 -14.02 27.34 5.80
C LEU A 83 -15.22 26.48 5.46
N ALA A 84 -15.16 25.78 4.34
CA ALA A 84 -16.22 24.93 3.86
C ALA A 84 -15.64 23.63 3.31
N TRP A 85 -16.31 22.53 3.56
CA TRP A 85 -15.92 21.21 3.08
C TRP A 85 -17.14 20.35 2.80
N ARG A 86 -16.95 19.41 1.87
CA ARG A 86 -17.93 18.38 1.54
C ARG A 86 -17.32 17.02 1.81
N LYS A 87 -18.05 16.19 2.54
CA LYS A 87 -17.75 14.76 2.67
C LYS A 87 -18.40 14.00 1.52
N GLU A 88 -17.67 13.07 0.95
CA GLU A 88 -18.15 12.12 -0.07
C GLU A 88 -19.42 11.39 0.41
N SER A 89 -20.44 11.30 -0.45
CA SER A 89 -21.67 10.57 -0.13
C SER A 89 -21.43 9.05 -0.12
N ASP A 90 -22.31 8.27 0.51
CA ASP A 90 -22.20 6.80 0.48
C ASP A 90 -22.21 6.23 -0.95
N THR A 91 -23.05 6.79 -1.82
CA THR A 91 -23.13 6.33 -3.22
C THR A 91 -21.85 6.62 -3.99
N GLU A 92 -21.27 7.80 -3.83
CA GLU A 92 -19.97 8.15 -4.44
C GLU A 92 -18.84 7.27 -3.89
N PHE A 93 -18.82 7.07 -2.57
CA PHE A 93 -17.85 6.24 -1.87
C PHE A 93 -17.86 4.79 -2.36
N TYR A 94 -19.01 4.12 -2.35
CA TYR A 94 -19.10 2.72 -2.76
C TYR A 94 -18.79 2.52 -4.24
N LYS A 95 -19.18 3.47 -5.11
CA LYS A 95 -18.81 3.43 -6.52
C LYS A 95 -17.30 3.54 -6.72
N ARG A 96 -16.65 4.47 -6.01
CA ARG A 96 -15.20 4.61 -6.05
C ARG A 96 -14.50 3.38 -5.48
N GLN A 97 -14.93 2.90 -4.31
CA GLN A 97 -14.40 1.70 -3.67
C GLN A 97 -14.45 0.51 -4.63
N ALA A 98 -15.62 0.19 -5.19
CA ALA A 98 -15.77 -0.94 -6.11
C ALA A 98 -14.88 -0.81 -7.36
N SER A 99 -14.75 0.42 -7.89
CA SER A 99 -13.89 0.68 -9.05
C SER A 99 -12.41 0.47 -8.72
N THR A 100 -11.96 0.98 -7.56
CA THR A 100 -10.57 0.82 -7.11
C THR A 100 -10.26 -0.62 -6.72
N GLU A 101 -11.16 -1.31 -6.02
CA GLU A 101 -11.00 -2.74 -5.70
C GLU A 101 -10.86 -3.58 -6.97
N LYS A 102 -11.64 -3.29 -8.01
CA LYS A 102 -11.51 -3.98 -9.29
C LYS A 102 -10.13 -3.77 -9.90
N ILE A 103 -9.65 -2.52 -9.98
CA ILE A 103 -8.31 -2.23 -10.52
C ILE A 103 -7.22 -2.98 -9.75
N ILE A 104 -7.32 -2.98 -8.42
CA ILE A 104 -6.37 -3.69 -7.57
C ILE A 104 -6.43 -5.20 -7.84
N ARG A 105 -7.62 -5.80 -7.90
CA ARG A 105 -7.76 -7.23 -8.24
C ARG A 105 -7.17 -7.53 -9.60
N ASP A 106 -7.55 -6.79 -10.64
CA ASP A 106 -7.05 -6.98 -12.00
C ASP A 106 -5.52 -6.80 -12.10
N THR A 107 -4.92 -5.99 -11.21
CA THR A 107 -3.46 -5.79 -11.15
C THR A 107 -2.76 -7.00 -10.52
N PHE A 108 -3.35 -7.60 -9.50
CA PHE A 108 -2.71 -8.66 -8.71
C PHE A 108 -3.12 -10.08 -9.11
N GLU A 109 -4.25 -10.24 -9.79
CA GLU A 109 -4.76 -11.51 -10.28
C GLU A 109 -3.83 -12.08 -11.35
N ASP A 110 -3.57 -13.39 -11.27
CA ASP A 110 -2.75 -14.18 -12.19
C ASP A 110 -1.28 -13.73 -12.38
N LYS A 111 -0.79 -12.78 -11.57
CA LYS A 111 0.62 -12.34 -11.58
C LYS A 111 1.48 -13.07 -10.58
N THR A 112 2.69 -13.39 -11.00
CA THR A 112 3.75 -13.95 -10.16
C THR A 112 4.54 -12.84 -9.45
N ALA A 113 5.25 -13.20 -8.37
CA ALA A 113 6.16 -12.29 -7.68
C ALA A 113 7.20 -11.66 -8.62
N ASP A 114 7.74 -12.46 -9.53
CA ASP A 114 8.76 -12.07 -10.51
C ASP A 114 8.28 -10.93 -11.42
N GLU A 115 7.04 -11.03 -11.92
CA GLU A 115 6.43 -9.97 -12.73
C GLU A 115 6.30 -8.65 -11.97
N PHE A 116 5.97 -8.70 -10.68
CA PHE A 116 5.89 -7.49 -9.87
C PHE A 116 7.27 -6.82 -9.70
N TYR A 117 8.32 -7.59 -9.43
CA TYR A 117 9.69 -7.04 -9.38
C TYR A 117 10.13 -6.46 -10.73
N GLU A 118 9.72 -7.08 -11.84
CA GLU A 118 9.98 -6.54 -13.18
C GLU A 118 9.26 -5.21 -13.42
N ILE A 119 8.04 -5.04 -12.92
CA ILE A 119 7.27 -3.79 -13.02
C ILE A 119 7.90 -2.71 -12.15
N THR A 120 8.17 -3.01 -10.87
CA THR A 120 8.63 -1.99 -9.90
C THR A 120 10.10 -1.65 -10.00
N LYS A 121 10.90 -2.54 -10.62
CA LYS A 121 12.37 -2.48 -10.65
C LYS A 121 13.00 -2.47 -9.25
N GLU A 122 12.28 -2.95 -8.25
CA GLU A 122 12.78 -3.09 -6.89
C GLU A 122 13.53 -4.42 -6.72
N PRO A 123 14.56 -4.48 -5.87
CA PRO A 123 15.26 -5.74 -5.60
C PRO A 123 14.35 -6.70 -4.85
N ARG A 124 14.63 -8.01 -4.99
CA ARG A 124 14.03 -9.02 -4.10
C ARG A 124 14.54 -8.84 -2.68
N LEU A 125 13.82 -9.41 -1.72
CA LEU A 125 14.30 -9.49 -0.34
C LEU A 125 15.69 -10.13 -0.28
N GLU A 126 16.63 -9.45 0.35
CA GLU A 126 17.92 -10.03 0.71
C GLU A 126 17.84 -10.66 2.10
N MET A 127 18.07 -11.98 2.18
CA MET A 127 18.17 -12.72 3.45
C MET A 127 19.64 -12.96 3.85
N PRO A 128 19.95 -13.03 5.16
CA PRO A 128 21.29 -13.33 5.67
C PRO A 128 21.71 -14.79 5.47
#